data_AF-A0A066ZAT4-F1
#
_entry.id   AF-A0A066ZAT4-F1
#
_cell.length_a   1.000
_cell.length_b   1.000
_cell.length_c   1.000
_cell.angle_alpha   90.00
_cell.angle_beta   90.00
_cell.angle_gamma   90.00
#
_symmetry.space_group_name_H-M   'P 1'
#
loop_
_entity.id
_entity.type
_entity.pdbx_description
1 polymer ?
#
loop_
_entity_poly.entity_id
_entity_poly.type
_entity_poly.pdbx_seq_one_letter_code
_entity_poly.pdbx_strand_id
1 'polypeptide(L)'
;MIEDLSQLAERARPTVLGLARIVVSLLFACHGAATLFGVLGGAHGKAPQFGEWPGWWAALIQLAGGVLVLLGVVVRPAALVCSGSMAYAYFSVHQEHALWPIQNGGEPAVMFCWAFLLIAAVGPGGLALGGLFHRRSRTPGAAPAAA
;
A
#
# COMPACT_ATOMS: atom_id res chain seq x y z
N MET A 1 -15.27 29.27 12.14
CA MET A 1 -14.39 28.32 12.88
C MET A 1 -14.60 26.87 12.47
N ILE A 2 -15.75 26.22 12.75
CA ILE A 2 -15.98 24.80 12.36
C ILE A 2 -16.00 24.63 10.83
N GLU A 3 -16.58 25.58 10.12
CA GLU A 3 -16.66 25.58 8.65
C GLU A 3 -15.33 25.88 7.96
N ASP A 4 -14.46 26.68 8.60
CA ASP A 4 -13.10 26.92 8.10
C ASP A 4 -12.21 25.66 8.23
N LEU A 5 -12.40 24.90 9.31
CA LEU A 5 -11.68 23.64 9.55
C LEU A 5 -12.07 22.56 8.55
N SER A 6 -13.37 22.45 8.20
CA SER A 6 -13.83 21.48 7.20
C SER A 6 -13.31 21.81 5.81
N GLN A 7 -13.31 23.10 5.42
CA GLN A 7 -12.75 23.54 4.15
C GLN A 7 -11.24 23.28 4.05
N LEU A 8 -10.49 23.50 5.13
CA LEU A 8 -9.07 23.20 5.17
C LEU A 8 -8.81 21.69 5.04
N ALA A 9 -9.60 20.86 5.73
CA ALA A 9 -9.50 19.41 5.67
C ALA A 9 -9.74 18.88 4.25
N GLU A 10 -10.78 19.36 3.56
CA GLU A 10 -11.07 18.95 2.18
C GLU A 10 -9.96 19.35 1.20
N ARG A 11 -9.37 20.54 1.37
CA ARG A 11 -8.23 20.98 0.55
C ARG A 11 -6.99 20.12 0.79
N ALA A 12 -6.74 19.71 2.03
CA ALA A 12 -5.60 18.89 2.40
C ALA A 12 -5.78 17.40 2.06
N ARG A 13 -7.03 16.94 1.87
CA ARG A 13 -7.39 15.53 1.68
C ARG A 13 -6.52 14.78 0.65
N PRO A 14 -6.28 15.29 -0.58
CA PRO A 14 -5.46 14.56 -1.55
C PRO A 14 -4.01 14.38 -1.09
N THR A 15 -3.45 15.39 -0.41
CA THR A 15 -2.08 15.38 0.12
C THR A 15 -1.96 14.42 1.30
N VAL A 16 -2.89 14.49 2.25
CA VAL A 16 -2.89 13.60 3.44
C VAL A 16 -3.01 12.14 3.02
N LEU A 17 -3.92 11.83 2.09
CA LEU A 17 -4.06 10.48 1.54
C LEU A 17 -2.80 10.02 0.79
N GLY A 18 -2.16 10.91 0.02
CA GLY A 18 -0.90 10.63 -0.65
C GLY A 18 0.24 10.32 0.34
N LEU A 19 0.37 11.10 1.40
CA LEU A 19 1.36 10.89 2.46
C LEU A 19 1.11 9.59 3.22
N ALA A 20 -0.14 9.30 3.59
CA ALA A 20 -0.51 8.05 4.24
C ALA A 20 -0.16 6.84 3.36
N ARG A 21 -0.48 6.90 2.06
CA ARG A 21 -0.07 5.89 1.07
C ARG A 21 1.44 5.69 1.07
N ILE A 22 2.22 6.77 0.99
CA ILE A 22 3.69 6.71 0.94
C ILE A 22 4.25 6.06 2.21
N VAL A 23 3.82 6.49 3.39
CA VAL A 23 4.33 5.97 4.67
C VAL A 23 4.00 4.50 4.84
N VAL A 24 2.74 4.10 4.65
CA VAL A 24 2.31 2.70 4.77
C VAL A 24 3.10 1.82 3.81
N SER A 25 3.23 2.25 2.55
CA SER A 25 3.88 1.46 1.51
C SER A 25 5.39 1.37 1.70
N LEU A 26 6.03 2.43 2.23
CA LEU A 26 7.45 2.44 2.57
C LEU A 26 7.74 1.43 3.68
N LEU A 27 6.98 1.46 4.78
CA LEU A 27 7.17 0.53 5.89
C LEU A 27 6.99 -0.93 5.43
N PHE A 28 5.98 -1.17 4.59
CA PHE A 28 5.75 -2.49 4.00
C PHE A 28 6.93 -2.94 3.13
N ALA A 29 7.46 -2.05 2.27
CA ALA A 29 8.63 -2.35 1.45
C ALA A 29 9.88 -2.61 2.29
N CYS A 30 10.05 -1.91 3.41
CA CYS A 30 11.15 -2.14 4.35
C CYS A 30 11.11 -3.56 4.93
N HIS A 31 9.94 -4.08 5.30
CA HIS A 31 9.82 -5.47 5.78
C HIS A 31 10.23 -6.49 4.71
N GLY A 32 9.82 -6.26 3.45
CA GLY A 32 10.23 -7.09 2.32
C GLY A 32 11.74 -7.03 2.09
N ALA A 33 12.33 -5.83 2.09
CA ALA A 33 13.77 -5.64 1.93
C ALA A 33 14.57 -6.30 3.07
N ALA A 34 14.12 -6.13 4.31
CA ALA A 34 14.76 -6.74 5.48
C ALA A 34 14.76 -8.27 5.40
N THR A 35 13.64 -8.84 4.93
CA THR A 35 13.49 -10.30 4.83
C THR A 35 14.26 -10.90 3.65
N LEU A 36 14.27 -10.24 2.48
CA LEU A 36 14.93 -10.77 1.28
C LEU A 36 16.44 -10.51 1.24
N PHE A 37 16.91 -9.40 1.81
CA PHE A 37 18.30 -8.96 1.67
C PHE A 37 19.06 -8.88 2.99
N GLY A 38 18.42 -9.15 4.13
CA GLY A 38 19.07 -9.08 5.44
C GLY A 38 19.46 -7.66 5.89
N VAL A 39 18.86 -6.63 5.29
CA VAL A 39 19.10 -5.21 5.62
C VAL A 39 18.12 -4.72 6.70
N LEU A 40 18.29 -3.50 7.20
CA LEU A 40 17.34 -2.85 8.12
C LEU A 40 17.03 -3.65 9.41
N GLY A 41 17.97 -4.48 9.87
CA GLY A 41 17.80 -5.36 11.03
C GLY A 41 17.46 -6.81 10.69
N GLY A 42 17.26 -7.14 9.41
CA GLY A 42 17.05 -8.50 8.92
C GLY A 42 15.62 -9.02 9.08
N ALA A 43 15.41 -10.27 8.68
CA ALA A 43 14.12 -10.95 8.83
C ALA A 43 13.73 -11.08 10.31
N HIS A 44 12.43 -10.99 10.60
CA HIS A 44 11.92 -11.39 11.91
C HIS A 44 11.96 -12.92 11.99
N GLY A 45 13.01 -13.45 12.62
CA GLY A 45 13.28 -14.88 12.67
C GLY A 45 14.17 -15.35 11.52
N LYS A 46 13.92 -16.56 11.02
CA LYS A 46 14.75 -17.16 9.96
C LYS A 46 14.38 -16.55 8.60
N ALA A 47 15.38 -16.06 7.87
CA ALA A 47 15.20 -15.64 6.49
C ALA A 47 14.77 -16.85 5.62
N PRO A 48 13.71 -16.71 4.81
CA PRO A 48 13.23 -17.79 3.95
C PRO A 48 14.21 -18.07 2.81
N GLN A 49 14.30 -19.33 2.38
CA GLN A 49 15.01 -19.70 1.15
C GLN A 49 14.28 -19.15 -0.08
N PHE A 50 14.98 -19.08 -1.20
CA PHE A 50 14.39 -18.64 -2.47
C PHE A 50 13.18 -19.51 -2.84
N GLY A 51 12.02 -18.87 -3.04
CA GLY A 51 10.76 -19.53 -3.41
C GLY A 51 10.05 -20.26 -2.25
N GLU A 52 10.57 -20.21 -1.02
CA GLU A 52 9.99 -20.89 0.13
C GLU A 52 8.60 -20.33 0.48
N TRP A 53 7.62 -21.22 0.59
CA TRP A 53 6.25 -20.86 0.98
C TRP A 53 6.08 -20.85 2.51
N PRO A 54 5.37 -19.88 3.09
CA PRO A 54 4.85 -18.65 2.47
C PRO A 54 5.85 -17.48 2.49
N GLY A 55 6.94 -17.60 3.25
CA GLY A 55 7.78 -16.47 3.68
C GLY A 55 8.44 -15.69 2.54
N TRP A 56 8.99 -16.37 1.52
CA TRP A 56 9.68 -15.70 0.42
C TRP A 56 8.71 -14.88 -0.44
N TRP A 57 7.54 -15.43 -0.74
CA TRP A 57 6.49 -14.76 -1.51
C TRP A 57 5.88 -13.59 -0.74
N ALA A 58 5.66 -13.74 0.56
CA ALA A 58 5.21 -12.65 1.42
C ALA A 58 6.21 -11.48 1.38
N ALA A 59 7.52 -11.76 1.47
CA ALA A 59 8.55 -10.73 1.43
C ALA A 59 8.69 -10.07 0.05
N LEU A 60 8.53 -10.84 -1.03
CA LEU A 60 8.50 -10.30 -2.40
C LEU A 60 7.31 -9.38 -2.63
N ILE A 61 6.11 -9.77 -2.19
CA ILE A 61 4.91 -8.92 -2.27
C ILE A 61 5.11 -7.65 -1.44
N GLN A 62 5.67 -7.78 -0.24
CA GLN A 62 5.99 -6.64 0.62
C GLN A 62 6.88 -5.62 -0.08
N LEU A 63 7.97 -6.08 -0.68
CA LEU A 63 8.89 -5.22 -1.39
C LEU A 63 8.29 -4.65 -2.69
N ALA A 64 7.91 -5.52 -3.62
CA ALA A 64 7.48 -5.10 -4.95
C ALA A 64 6.13 -4.37 -4.91
N GLY A 65 5.16 -4.90 -4.17
CA GLY A 65 3.86 -4.28 -3.97
C GLY A 65 3.98 -2.96 -3.21
N GLY A 66 4.76 -2.94 -2.13
CA GLY A 66 5.08 -1.71 -1.39
C GLY A 66 5.68 -0.64 -2.30
N VAL A 67 6.66 -0.96 -3.15
CA VAL A 67 7.26 0.01 -4.08
C VAL A 67 6.24 0.50 -5.13
N LEU A 68 5.44 -0.37 -5.73
CA LEU A 68 4.42 0.03 -6.72
C LEU A 68 3.39 0.99 -6.11
N VAL A 69 2.87 0.65 -4.92
CA VAL A 69 1.90 1.48 -4.21
C VAL A 69 2.55 2.78 -3.73
N LEU A 70 3.82 2.76 -3.28
CA LEU A 70 4.59 3.94 -2.87
C LEU A 70 4.80 4.93 -4.03
N LEU A 71 5.11 4.45 -5.22
CA LEU A 71 5.29 5.29 -6.41
C LEU A 71 3.96 5.79 -6.99
N GLY A 72 2.84 5.18 -6.57
CA GLY A 72 1.52 5.59 -7.04
C GLY A 72 1.23 5.08 -8.45
N VAL A 73 1.80 3.92 -8.81
CA VAL A 73 1.61 3.26 -10.10
C VAL A 73 0.78 2.00 -9.86
N VAL A 74 -0.23 1.75 -10.71
CA VAL A 74 -1.17 0.62 -10.58
C VAL A 74 -1.69 0.41 -9.14
N VAL A 75 -1.96 1.51 -8.42
CA VAL A 75 -2.21 1.52 -6.96
C VAL A 75 -3.30 0.54 -6.54
N ARG A 76 -4.44 0.55 -7.23
CA ARG A 76 -5.60 -0.27 -6.84
C ARG A 76 -5.27 -1.77 -6.87
N PRO A 77 -4.85 -2.37 -8.00
CA PRO A 77 -4.53 -3.79 -8.04
C PRO A 77 -3.34 -4.15 -7.14
N ALA A 78 -2.28 -3.32 -7.10
CA ALA A 78 -1.13 -3.59 -6.23
C ALA A 78 -1.51 -3.59 -4.74
N ALA A 79 -2.33 -2.63 -4.30
CA ALA A 79 -2.81 -2.55 -2.93
C ALA A 79 -3.75 -3.71 -2.59
N LEU A 80 -4.61 -4.17 -3.51
CA LEU A 80 -5.43 -5.37 -3.27
C LEU A 80 -4.59 -6.62 -3.05
N VAL A 81 -3.50 -6.81 -3.82
CA VAL A 81 -2.56 -7.92 -3.62
C VAL A 81 -1.85 -7.81 -2.26
N CYS A 82 -1.37 -6.62 -1.90
CA CYS A 82 -0.74 -6.39 -0.59
C CYS A 82 -1.72 -6.69 0.55
N SER A 83 -2.96 -6.19 0.44
CA SER A 83 -4.03 -6.44 1.41
C SER A 83 -4.32 -7.94 1.55
N GLY A 84 -4.54 -8.63 0.44
CA GLY A 84 -4.82 -10.07 0.43
C GLY A 84 -3.68 -10.91 1.01
N SER A 85 -2.43 -10.54 0.74
CA SER A 85 -1.27 -11.24 1.31
C SER A 85 -1.22 -11.14 2.83
N MET A 86 -1.63 -10.00 3.40
CA MET A 86 -1.66 -9.80 4.84
C MET A 86 -2.89 -10.45 5.49
N ALA A 87 -4.02 -10.50 4.79
CA ALA A 87 -5.15 -11.33 5.21
C ALA A 87 -4.74 -12.81 5.30
N TYR A 88 -4.07 -13.34 4.26
CA TYR A 88 -3.53 -14.70 4.27
C TYR A 88 -2.57 -14.92 5.44
N ALA A 89 -1.63 -13.99 5.67
CA ALA A 89 -0.70 -14.09 6.80
C ALA A 89 -1.45 -14.14 8.15
N TYR A 90 -2.50 -13.34 8.33
CA TYR A 90 -3.28 -13.38 9.56
C TYR A 90 -3.97 -14.74 9.78
N PHE A 91 -4.72 -15.22 8.79
CA PHE A 91 -5.53 -16.43 8.93
C PHE A 91 -4.71 -17.72 8.91
N SER A 92 -3.58 -17.76 8.19
CA SER A 92 -2.79 -18.97 7.99
C SER A 92 -1.48 -19.02 8.78
N VAL A 93 -1.05 -17.92 9.40
CA VAL A 93 0.14 -17.90 10.26
C VAL A 93 -0.22 -17.45 11.68
N HIS A 94 -0.83 -16.29 11.83
CA HIS A 94 -1.04 -15.73 13.17
C HIS A 94 -2.20 -16.38 13.94
N GLN A 95 -3.33 -16.67 13.28
CA GLN A 95 -4.49 -17.24 13.97
C GLN A 95 -4.27 -18.66 14.52
N GLU A 96 -3.25 -19.38 14.04
CA GLU A 96 -2.86 -20.67 14.62
C GLU A 96 -2.40 -20.55 16.08
N HIS A 97 -1.90 -19.36 16.49
CA HIS A 97 -1.38 -19.14 17.84
C HIS A 97 -2.43 -18.59 18.82
N ALA A 98 -3.35 -17.74 18.37
CA ALA A 98 -4.52 -17.28 19.14
C ALA A 98 -5.52 -16.57 18.23
N LEU A 99 -6.77 -16.41 18.66
CA LEU A 99 -7.80 -15.73 17.87
C LEU A 99 -7.58 -14.22 17.71
N TRP A 100 -7.09 -13.55 18.76
CA TRP A 100 -6.97 -12.09 18.78
C TRP A 100 -5.57 -11.63 18.35
N PRO A 101 -5.46 -10.58 17.50
CA PRO A 101 -4.17 -10.09 17.00
C PRO A 101 -3.17 -9.75 18.12
N ILE A 102 -3.67 -9.14 19.19
CA ILE A 102 -2.88 -8.74 20.37
C ILE A 102 -2.27 -9.92 21.13
N GLN A 103 -2.78 -11.15 20.90
CA GLN A 103 -2.31 -12.37 21.56
C GLN A 103 -1.41 -13.22 20.66
N ASN A 104 -1.40 -12.98 19.35
CA ASN A 104 -0.70 -13.82 18.36
C ASN A 104 0.36 -13.08 17.53
N GLY A 105 0.62 -11.81 17.83
CA GLY A 105 1.56 -10.96 17.08
C GLY A 105 1.09 -10.57 15.68
N GLY A 106 -0.19 -10.79 15.35
CA GLY A 106 -0.80 -10.52 14.06
C GLY A 106 -1.33 -9.11 13.87
N GLU A 107 -1.15 -8.21 14.86
CA GLU A 107 -1.55 -6.80 14.75
C GLU A 107 -0.99 -6.12 13.50
N PRO A 108 0.31 -6.27 13.14
CA PRO A 108 0.83 -5.68 11.91
C PRO A 108 0.15 -6.24 10.65
N ALA A 109 -0.13 -7.54 10.60
CA ALA A 109 -0.81 -8.16 9.46
C ALA A 109 -2.22 -7.55 9.28
N VAL A 110 -2.98 -7.42 10.36
CA VAL A 110 -4.32 -6.81 10.30
C VAL A 110 -4.23 -5.34 9.89
N MET A 111 -3.29 -4.58 10.46
CA MET A 111 -3.14 -3.16 10.16
C MET A 111 -2.73 -2.91 8.70
N PHE A 112 -1.76 -3.66 8.17
CA PHE A 112 -1.39 -3.55 6.75
C PHE A 112 -2.53 -4.04 5.84
N CYS A 113 -3.22 -5.12 6.19
CA CYS A 113 -4.38 -5.61 5.43
C CYS A 113 -5.41 -4.50 5.21
N TRP A 114 -5.85 -3.86 6.30
CA TRP A 114 -6.86 -2.80 6.22
C TRP A 114 -6.33 -1.49 5.64
N ALA A 115 -5.08 -1.12 5.92
CA ALA A 115 -4.47 0.08 5.33
C ALA A 115 -4.39 -0.03 3.80
N PHE A 116 -3.95 -1.18 3.27
CA PHE A 116 -3.92 -1.40 1.82
C PHE A 116 -5.32 -1.54 1.21
N LEU A 117 -6.29 -2.13 1.92
CA LEU A 117 -7.68 -2.16 1.46
C LEU A 117 -8.25 -0.73 1.34
N LEU A 118 -7.97 0.14 2.31
CA LEU A 118 -8.36 1.55 2.27
C LEU A 118 -7.69 2.28 1.10
N ILE A 119 -6.39 2.07 0.88
CA ILE A 119 -5.66 2.63 -0.27
C ILE A 119 -6.26 2.15 -1.60
N ALA A 120 -6.64 0.87 -1.69
CA ALA A 120 -7.29 0.32 -2.89
C ALA A 120 -8.66 0.99 -3.14
N ALA A 121 -9.46 1.19 -2.10
CA ALA A 121 -10.79 1.80 -2.19
C ALA A 121 -10.71 3.29 -2.56
N VAL A 122 -9.88 4.06 -1.84
CA VAL A 122 -9.74 5.51 -2.03
C VAL A 122 -8.95 5.84 -3.31
N GLY A 123 -8.04 4.97 -3.73
CA GLY A 123 -7.22 5.14 -4.92
C GLY A 123 -5.91 5.91 -4.68
N PRO A 124 -5.23 6.38 -5.76
CA PRO A 124 -3.85 6.87 -5.68
C PRO A 124 -3.62 8.14 -4.84
N GLY A 125 -4.65 8.96 -4.63
CA GLY A 125 -4.52 10.25 -3.94
C GLY A 125 -3.63 11.25 -4.70
N GLY A 126 -3.12 12.25 -3.99
CA GLY A 126 -2.07 13.15 -4.50
C GLY A 126 -0.69 12.49 -4.54
N LEU A 127 0.27 13.18 -5.19
CA LEU A 127 1.69 12.77 -5.25
C LEU A 127 1.93 11.39 -5.90
N ALA A 128 1.00 10.92 -6.75
CA ALA A 128 1.11 9.66 -7.46
C ALA A 128 1.70 9.86 -8.86
N LEU A 129 2.73 9.08 -9.23
CA LEU A 129 3.35 9.16 -10.54
C LEU A 129 2.45 8.61 -11.65
N GLY A 130 1.49 7.73 -11.32
CA GLY A 130 0.53 7.16 -12.27
C GLY A 130 -0.38 8.19 -12.97
N GLY A 131 -0.62 9.34 -12.34
CA GLY A 131 -1.47 10.40 -12.91
C GLY A 131 -0.87 11.11 -14.13
N LEU A 132 0.46 11.04 -14.31
CA LEU A 132 1.16 11.62 -15.46
C LEU A 132 0.82 10.89 -16.77
N PHE A 133 0.50 9.59 -16.70
CA PHE A 133 0.15 8.80 -17.89
C PHE A 133 -1.26 9.09 -18.40
N HIS A 134 -2.19 9.50 -17.53
CA HIS A 134 -3.60 9.75 -17.90
C HIS A 134 -3.86 11.19 -18.39
N ARG A 135 -2.92 12.11 -18.17
CA ARG A 135 -3.06 13.52 -18.60
C ARG A 135 -2.73 13.72 -20.09
N ARG A 136 -2.14 12.73 -20.75
CA ARG A 136 -1.65 12.82 -22.13
C ARG A 136 -2.72 12.55 -23.21
N SER A 137 -3.93 12.14 -22.81
CA SER A 137 -5.03 11.79 -23.72
C SER A 137 -6.12 12.88 -23.86
N ARG A 138 -5.93 14.08 -23.29
CA ARG A 138 -6.73 15.25 -23.67
C ARG A 138 -6.11 15.91 -24.89
N THR A 139 -6.47 15.44 -26.08
CA THR A 139 -6.35 16.24 -27.30
C THR A 139 -7.17 17.52 -27.09
N PRO A 140 -6.61 18.72 -27.26
CA PRO A 140 -7.40 19.95 -27.24
C PRO A 140 -8.51 19.82 -28.29
N GLY A 141 -9.77 19.83 -27.84
CA GLY A 141 -10.92 19.78 -28.74
C GLY A 141 -10.84 20.95 -29.72
N ALA A 142 -10.94 20.65 -31.01
CA ALA A 142 -11.06 21.64 -32.06
C ALA A 142 -12.20 22.62 -31.72
N ALA A 143 -11.89 23.91 -31.77
CA ALA A 143 -12.87 24.97 -31.57
C ALA A 143 -14.03 24.82 -32.56
N PRO A 144 -15.28 25.09 -32.15
CA PRO A 144 -16.40 25.08 -33.09
C PRO A 144 -16.21 26.22 -34.11
N ALA A 145 -16.17 25.85 -35.39
CA ALA A 145 -16.23 26.80 -36.49
C ALA A 145 -17.59 27.50 -36.44
N ALA A 146 -17.57 28.80 -36.17
CA ALA A 146 -18.74 29.65 -36.29
C ALA A 146 -19.12 29.80 -37.77
N ALA A 147 -20.39 29.52 -38.08
CA ALA A 147 -21.07 29.90 -39.31
C ALA A 147 -22.46 30.44 -38.95
#